data_AF-A0A2X2BUH2-F1
#
_entry.id   AF-A0A2X2BUH2-F1
#
_cell.length_a   1.000
_cell.length_b   1.000
_cell.length_c   1.000
_cell.angle_alpha   90.00
_cell.angle_beta   90.00
_cell.angle_gamma   90.00
#
_symmetry.space_group_name_H-M   'P 1'
#
loop_
_entity.id
_entity.type
_entity.pdbx_description
1 polymer ?
#
loop_
_entity_poly.entity_id
_entity_poly.type
_entity_poly.pdbx_seq_one_letter_code
_entity_poly.pdbx_strand_id
1 'polypeptide(L)'
;MKVAEFRALTADMLRLVNDWQACVDGQEQSLWRERAHRFLAGFMSASCDRATPRDHEARLSAYQQYIAIVVSTTATMPLQRTSTSRAGRYNKSPARAVRLARASRSCMRRGYF
;
A
#
# COMPACT_ATOMS: atom_id res chain seq x y z
N MET A 1 23.66 -1.47 17.33
CA MET A 1 22.90 -2.25 16.32
C MET A 1 23.84 -2.75 15.23
N LYS A 2 23.60 -3.95 14.66
CA LYS A 2 24.38 -4.43 13.51
C LYS A 2 23.94 -3.71 12.23
N VAL A 3 24.86 -3.52 11.27
CA VAL A 3 24.54 -2.87 9.98
C VAL A 3 23.41 -3.58 9.23
N ALA A 4 23.35 -4.92 9.31
CA ALA A 4 22.28 -5.71 8.70
C ALA A 4 20.89 -5.38 9.28
N GLU A 5 20.80 -5.21 10.61
CA GLU A 5 19.55 -4.84 11.29
C GLU A 5 19.13 -3.41 10.91
N PHE A 6 20.09 -2.49 10.81
CA PHE A 6 19.84 -1.12 10.37
C PHE A 6 19.27 -1.07 8.94
N ARG A 7 19.85 -1.86 8.02
CA ARG A 7 19.35 -2.00 6.64
C ARG A 7 17.98 -2.67 6.59
N ALA A 8 17.74 -3.68 7.44
CA ALA A 8 16.45 -4.34 7.54
C ALA A 8 15.35 -3.36 7.98
N LEU A 9 15.63 -2.50 8.97
CA LEU A 9 14.69 -1.45 9.39
C LEU A 9 14.37 -0.46 8.27
N THR A 10 15.37 -0.07 7.46
CA THR A 10 15.13 0.77 6.27
C THR A 10 14.27 0.05 5.24
N ALA A 11 14.51 -1.25 4.99
CA ALA A 11 13.69 -2.05 4.10
C ALA A 11 12.25 -2.21 4.61
N ASP A 12 12.05 -2.40 5.92
CA ASP A 12 10.73 -2.47 6.53
C ASP A 12 9.97 -1.14 6.43
N MET A 13 10.66 0.00 6.57
CA MET A 13 10.03 1.32 6.35
C MET A 13 9.54 1.45 4.89
N LEU A 14 10.36 1.04 3.92
CA LEU A 14 9.95 1.06 2.51
C LEU A 14 8.78 0.11 2.22
N ARG A 15 8.77 -1.07 2.85
CA ARG A 15 7.62 -1.98 2.76
C ARG A 15 6.37 -1.33 3.35
N LEU A 16 6.49 -0.65 4.48
CA LEU A 16 5.39 0.06 5.10
C LEU A 16 4.86 1.20 4.20
N VAL A 17 5.75 1.95 3.54
CA VAL A 17 5.39 2.94 2.51
C VAL A 17 4.62 2.29 1.34
N ASN A 18 5.05 1.10 0.90
CA ASN A 18 4.35 0.38 -0.17
C ASN A 18 2.99 -0.17 0.28
N ASP A 19 2.88 -0.66 1.52
CA ASP A 19 1.63 -1.15 2.12
C ASP A 19 0.54 -0.05 2.09
N TRP A 20 0.92 1.22 2.26
CA TRP A 20 -0.02 2.35 2.15
C TRP A 20 -0.69 2.43 0.77
N GLN A 21 0.09 2.23 -0.30
CA GLN A 21 -0.44 2.27 -1.67
C GLN A 21 -1.40 1.11 -1.96
N ALA A 22 -1.32 0.04 -1.16
CA ALA A 22 -2.23 -1.10 -1.26
C ALA A 22 -3.54 -0.90 -0.48
N CYS A 23 -3.62 0.08 0.43
CA CYS A 23 -4.84 0.36 1.18
C CYS A 23 -5.96 0.86 0.26
N VAL A 24 -7.13 0.22 0.36
CA VAL A 24 -8.29 0.48 -0.52
C VAL A 24 -9.33 1.36 0.16
N ASP A 25 -9.42 1.31 1.49
CA ASP A 25 -10.41 2.04 2.28
C ASP A 25 -9.82 2.77 3.49
N GLY A 26 -10.65 3.61 4.13
CA GLY A 26 -10.23 4.42 5.28
C GLY A 26 -9.94 3.61 6.54
N GLN A 27 -10.48 2.39 6.66
CA GLN A 27 -10.23 1.52 7.81
C GLN A 27 -8.83 0.90 7.72
N GLU A 28 -8.47 0.37 6.55
CA GLU A 28 -7.12 -0.12 6.24
C GLU A 28 -6.08 0.98 6.40
N GLN A 29 -6.39 2.20 5.93
CA GLN A 29 -5.52 3.37 6.13
C GLN A 29 -5.34 3.72 7.62
N SER A 30 -6.39 3.59 8.44
CA SER A 30 -6.31 3.86 9.87
C SER A 30 -5.46 2.81 10.60
N LEU A 31 -5.67 1.52 10.29
CA LEU A 31 -4.83 0.42 10.80
C LEU A 31 -3.36 0.58 10.38
N TRP A 32 -3.13 0.99 9.13
CA TRP A 32 -1.80 1.31 8.65
C TRP A 32 -1.16 2.44 9.45
N ARG A 33 -1.89 3.54 9.71
CA ARG A 33 -1.37 4.67 10.49
C ARG A 33 -0.96 4.25 11.90
N GLU A 34 -1.76 3.44 12.57
CA GLU A 34 -1.41 2.93 13.91
C GLU A 34 -0.13 2.09 13.87
N ARG A 35 -0.02 1.17 12.90
CA ARG A 35 1.19 0.35 12.71
C ARG A 35 2.41 1.21 12.40
N ALA A 36 2.25 2.19 11.51
CA ALA A 36 3.30 3.12 11.13
C ALA A 36 3.79 3.96 12.31
N HIS A 37 2.87 4.49 13.11
CA HIS A 37 3.19 5.29 14.29
C HIS A 37 3.97 4.49 15.33
N ARG A 38 3.58 3.23 15.58
CA ARG A 38 4.33 2.33 16.48
C ARG A 38 5.73 2.00 15.95
N PHE A 39 5.84 1.76 14.64
CA PHE A 39 7.13 1.46 14.00
C PHE A 39 8.06 2.67 13.99
N LEU A 40 7.54 3.88 13.82
CA LEU A 40 8.31 5.10 13.66
C LEU A 40 9.22 5.39 14.86
N ALA A 41 8.76 5.15 16.09
CA ALA A 41 9.58 5.37 17.29
C ALA A 41 10.83 4.48 17.30
N GLY A 42 10.67 3.20 16.98
CA GLY A 42 11.78 2.24 16.85
C GLY A 42 12.69 2.55 15.67
N PHE A 43 12.10 3.00 14.56
CA PHE A 43 12.86 3.46 13.40
C PHE A 43 13.73 4.64 13.78
N MET A 44 13.17 5.74 14.29
CA MET A 44 13.89 7.00 14.58
C MET A 44 15.00 6.85 15.62
N SER A 45 14.79 6.02 16.64
CA SER A 45 15.77 5.75 17.70
C SER A 45 16.93 4.84 17.27
N ALA A 46 16.78 4.10 16.17
CA ALA A 46 17.82 3.20 15.68
C ALA A 46 19.01 3.97 15.09
N SER A 47 20.20 3.79 15.68
CA SER A 47 21.48 4.29 15.20
C SER A 47 22.48 3.15 14.95
N CYS A 48 23.40 3.35 14.01
CA CYS A 48 24.46 2.40 13.71
C CYS A 48 25.73 3.13 13.26
N ASP A 49 26.77 3.14 14.09
CA ASP A 49 28.03 3.88 13.82
C ASP A 49 28.82 3.31 12.63
N ARG A 50 28.56 2.05 12.28
CA ARG A 50 29.23 1.35 11.17
C ARG A 50 28.46 1.45 9.85
N ALA A 51 27.33 2.15 9.82
CA ALA A 51 26.55 2.34 8.60
C ALA A 51 27.32 3.26 7.64
N THR A 52 27.24 2.95 6.34
CA THR A 52 27.88 3.78 5.32
C THR A 52 27.04 5.02 5.02
N PRO A 53 27.62 6.10 4.43
CA PRO A 53 26.85 7.26 4.01
C PRO A 53 25.63 6.89 3.13
N ARG A 54 25.80 5.92 2.24
CA ARG A 54 24.73 5.39 1.39
C ARG A 54 23.58 4.74 2.20
N ASP A 55 23.89 4.07 3.31
CA ASP A 55 22.87 3.49 4.19
C ASP A 55 22.05 4.59 4.87
N HIS A 56 22.69 5.68 5.27
CA HIS A 56 22.02 6.85 5.84
C HIS A 56 21.17 7.59 4.80
N GLU A 57 21.66 7.75 3.57
CA GLU A 57 20.89 8.33 2.45
C GLU A 57 19.65 7.49 2.13
N ALA A 58 19.78 6.17 2.04
CA ALA A 58 18.65 5.27 1.80
C ALA A 58 17.59 5.39 2.92
N ARG A 59 18.04 5.51 4.16
CA ARG A 59 17.17 5.71 5.31
C ARG A 59 16.46 7.07 5.27
N LEU A 60 17.17 8.14 4.93
CA LEU A 60 16.59 9.47 4.75
C LEU A 60 15.54 9.48 3.64
N SER A 61 15.82 8.84 2.51
CA SER A 61 14.88 8.71 1.40
C SER A 61 13.61 7.96 1.81
N ALA A 62 13.74 6.83 2.52
CA ALA A 62 12.60 6.08 3.03
C ALA A 62 11.74 6.93 3.99
N TYR A 63 12.38 7.72 4.86
CA TYR A 63 11.68 8.61 5.77
C TYR A 63 10.96 9.77 5.06
N GLN A 64 11.58 10.35 4.03
CA GLN A 64 10.95 11.39 3.20
C GLN A 64 9.68 10.87 2.50
N GLN A 65 9.71 9.64 1.97
CA GLN A 65 8.54 9.03 1.35
C GLN A 65 7.41 8.80 2.37
N TYR A 66 7.76 8.34 3.58
CA TYR A 66 6.81 8.22 4.67
C TYR A 66 6.16 9.57 5.04
N ILE A 67 6.95 10.64 5.19
CA ILE A 67 6.43 11.98 5.47
C ILE A 67 5.49 12.45 4.35
N ALA A 68 5.86 12.24 3.08
CA ALA A 68 5.03 12.65 1.95
C ALA A 68 3.63 12.01 2.01
N ILE A 69 3.55 10.73 2.42
CA ILE A 69 2.27 10.05 2.66
C ILE A 69 1.48 10.74 3.77
N VAL A 70 2.09 10.96 4.93
CA VAL A 70 1.40 11.55 6.10
C VAL A 70 0.89 12.97 5.79
N VAL A 71 1.72 13.81 5.16
CA VAL A 71 1.35 15.18 4.79
C VAL A 71 0.22 15.18 3.75
N SER A 72 0.31 14.33 2.72
CA SER A 72 -0.73 14.24 1.68
C SER A 72 -2.08 13.79 2.25
N THR A 73 -2.06 12.93 3.28
CA THR A 73 -3.29 12.50 3.97
C THR A 73 -3.89 13.58 4.84
N THR A 74 -3.08 14.44 5.47
CA THR A 74 -3.60 15.57 6.25
C THR A 74 -4.20 16.66 5.38
N ALA A 75 -3.72 16.83 4.14
CA ALA A 75 -4.27 17.80 3.19
C ALA A 75 -5.59 17.32 2.55
N THR A 76 -5.87 16.02 2.58
CA THR A 76 -7.05 15.43 1.95
C THR A 76 -8.12 15.14 3.01
N MET A 77 -8.78 16.18 3.52
CA MET A 77 -10.08 15.99 4.17
C MET A 77 -11.07 15.44 3.12
N PRO A 78 -11.70 14.28 3.36
CA PRO A 78 -12.58 13.70 2.36
C PRO A 78 -13.90 14.48 2.29
N LEU A 79 -14.10 15.19 1.17
CA LEU A 79 -15.42 15.31 0.56
C LEU A 79 -15.99 13.88 0.47
N GLN A 80 -17.06 13.65 1.21
CA GLN A 80 -17.84 12.43 1.34
C GLN A 80 -17.88 11.63 0.03
N ARG A 81 -16.91 10.73 -0.17
CA ARG A 81 -16.90 9.84 -1.34
C ARG A 81 -17.92 8.75 -1.05
N THR A 82 -19.09 8.94 -1.64
CA THR A 82 -20.16 7.95 -1.74
C THR A 82 -19.57 6.59 -2.08
N SER A 83 -19.89 5.62 -1.23
CA SER A 83 -19.49 4.23 -1.29
C SER A 83 -19.89 3.60 -2.63
N THR A 84 -18.99 3.61 -3.60
CA THR A 84 -19.17 2.78 -4.79
C THR A 84 -18.79 1.36 -4.42
N SER A 85 -19.81 0.51 -4.27
CA SER A 85 -19.67 -0.89 -3.91
C SER A 85 -18.66 -1.61 -4.81
N ARG A 86 -17.87 -2.50 -4.22
CA ARG A 86 -16.82 -3.33 -4.84
C ARG A 86 -17.29 -4.08 -6.11
N ALA A 87 -18.60 -4.27 -6.27
CA ALA A 87 -19.22 -4.87 -7.44
C ALA A 87 -19.02 -4.07 -8.75
N GLY A 88 -18.88 -2.74 -8.68
CA GLY A 88 -18.76 -1.89 -9.88
C GLY A 88 -17.42 -1.95 -10.61
N ARG A 89 -16.34 -2.41 -9.94
CA ARG A 89 -15.00 -2.52 -10.55
C ARG A 89 -14.73 -3.89 -11.17
N TYR A 90 -15.48 -4.92 -10.79
CA TYR A 90 -15.24 -6.31 -11.22
C TYR A 90 -15.58 -6.58 -12.70
N ASN A 91 -16.35 -5.70 -13.34
CA ASN A 91 -16.86 -5.86 -14.71
C ASN A 91 -16.20 -4.98 -15.77
N LYS A 92 -15.19 -4.16 -15.43
CA LYS A 92 -14.64 -3.15 -16.36
C LYS A 92 -13.50 -3.64 -17.27
N SER A 93 -13.04 -4.88 -17.14
CA SER A 93 -11.99 -5.41 -18.02
C SER A 93 -12.58 -5.92 -19.34
N PRO A 94 -12.21 -5.34 -20.52
CA PRO A 94 -12.70 -5.80 -21.82
C PRO A 94 -12.34 -7.27 -22.10
N ALA A 95 -11.18 -7.73 -21.62
CA ALA A 95 -10.75 -9.11 -21.74
C ALA A 95 -11.62 -10.10 -20.94
N ARG A 96 -12.29 -9.65 -19.87
CA ARG A 96 -13.23 -10.48 -19.10
C ARG A 96 -14.62 -10.47 -19.72
N ALA A 97 -15.08 -9.33 -20.25
CA ALA A 97 -16.36 -9.23 -20.96
C ALA A 97 -16.42 -10.20 -22.14
N VAL A 98 -15.34 -10.32 -22.92
CA VAL A 98 -15.23 -11.28 -24.02
C VAL A 98 -15.27 -12.74 -23.52
N ARG A 99 -14.58 -13.04 -22.40
CA ARG A 99 -14.60 -14.38 -21.80
C ARG A 99 -15.97 -14.76 -21.27
N LEU A 100 -16.66 -13.84 -20.60
CA LEU A 100 -18.03 -14.05 -20.12
C LEU A 100 -19.01 -14.23 -21.28
N ALA A 101 -18.89 -13.44 -22.35
CA ALA A 101 -19.72 -13.57 -23.53
C ALA A 101 -19.50 -14.90 -24.30
N ARG A 102 -18.28 -15.45 -24.29
CA ARG A 102 -18.00 -16.79 -24.83
C ARG A 102 -18.54 -17.89 -23.93
N ALA A 103 -18.36 -17.75 -22.62
CA ALA A 103 -18.87 -18.71 -21.63
C ALA A 103 -20.40 -18.78 -21.65
N SER A 104 -21.10 -17.65 -21.73
CA SER A 104 -22.57 -17.60 -21.80
C SER A 104 -23.10 -18.27 -23.07
N ARG A 105 -22.51 -18.00 -24.23
CA ARG A 105 -22.88 -18.68 -25.49
C ARG A 105 -22.64 -20.19 -25.43
N SER A 106 -21.55 -20.63 -24.80
CA SER A 106 -21.27 -22.06 -24.60
C SER A 106 -22.30 -22.73 -23.69
N CYS A 107 -22.71 -22.04 -22.61
CA CYS A 107 -23.75 -22.52 -21.70
C CYS A 107 -25.12 -22.64 -22.37
N MET A 108 -25.55 -21.64 -23.16
CA MET A 108 -26.79 -21.70 -23.93
C MET A 108 -26.77 -22.86 -24.94
N ARG A 109 -25.65 -23.11 -25.60
CA ARG A 109 -25.50 -24.23 -26.54
C ARG A 109 -25.58 -25.61 -25.87
N ARG A 110 -25.27 -25.67 -24.58
CA ARG A 110 -25.32 -26.90 -23.78
C ARG A 110 -26.62 -27.02 -22.96
N GLY A 111 -27.58 -26.10 -23.13
CA GLY A 111 -28.89 -26.15 -22.49
C GLY A 111 -28.88 -25.91 -20.98
N TYR A 112 -27.87 -25.22 -20.45
CA TYR A 112 -27.79 -24.89 -19.01
C TYR A 112 -28.61 -23.65 -18.62
N PHE A 113 -29.40 -23.11 -19.55
CA PHE A 113 -30.31 -21.97 -19.37
C PHE A 113 -31.58 -22.19 -20.18
#